data_AF-A0A1E7HQ06-F1
#
_entry.id   AF-A0A1E7HQ06-F1
#
_cell.length_a   1.000
_cell.length_b   1.000
_cell.length_c   1.000
_cell.angle_alpha   90.00
_cell.angle_beta   90.00
_cell.angle_gamma   90.00
#
_symmetry.space_group_name_H-M   'P 1'
#
loop_
_entity.id
_entity.type
_entity.pdbx_description
1 polymer ?
#
loop_
_entity_poly.entity_id
_entity_poly.type
_entity_poly.pdbx_seq_one_letter_code
_entity_poly.pdbx_strand_id
1 'polypeptide(L)'
;MSEIQFEIDGKEVKATEGMTILEAAQNVGIFIPTLCHHEKLEPFGGCRVCIVEVEVNGWTKLVVSCVYPVEENIIVRTRSEKVDRIRKTIIELLMAHAPDSPQLQDLAQEYGADKDRFEKDASFCIHCGLCVRYCAEVVKKNAIGFVDRGINKEISFIPEIAAKECNDCKECFPLCPTSYLQAAFVLTEALAFPPPSSEPVSEE
;
A
#
# COMPACT_ATOMS: atom_id res chain seq x y z
N MET A 1 27.78 8.55 -8.65
CA MET A 1 26.91 8.13 -7.52
C MET A 1 27.83 7.55 -6.48
N SER A 2 27.82 8.09 -5.27
CA SER A 2 28.55 7.53 -4.12
C SER A 2 27.93 6.19 -3.72
N GLU A 3 28.79 5.22 -3.42
CA GLU A 3 28.39 3.93 -2.84
C GLU A 3 28.32 4.10 -1.32
N ILE A 4 27.19 3.71 -0.73
CA ILE A 4 26.93 3.72 0.70
C ILE A 4 27.00 2.27 1.20
N GLN A 5 27.74 2.04 2.29
CA GLN A 5 27.84 0.74 2.94
C GLN A 5 27.17 0.78 4.31
N PHE A 6 26.39 -0.25 4.60
CA PHE A 6 25.63 -0.39 5.84
C PHE A 6 25.30 -1.87 6.09
N GLU A 7 24.68 -2.18 7.23
CA GLU A 7 24.32 -3.55 7.61
C GLU A 7 22.80 -3.74 7.64
N ILE A 8 22.32 -4.89 7.14
CA ILE A 8 20.95 -5.37 7.35
C ILE A 8 20.98 -6.80 7.90
N ASP A 9 20.45 -7.01 9.10
CA ASP A 9 20.36 -8.32 9.76
C ASP A 9 21.71 -9.08 9.78
N GLY A 10 22.82 -8.38 10.09
CA GLY A 10 24.17 -8.96 10.11
C GLY A 10 24.83 -9.12 8.74
N LYS A 11 24.18 -8.70 7.64
CA LYS A 11 24.77 -8.73 6.29
C LYS A 11 25.22 -7.34 5.87
N GLU A 12 26.45 -7.24 5.39
CA GLU A 12 26.92 -6.02 4.73
C GLU A 12 26.22 -5.83 3.39
N VAL A 13 25.64 -4.64 3.18
CA VAL A 13 24.89 -4.27 1.99
C VAL A 13 25.47 -2.99 1.41
N LYS A 14 25.57 -2.98 0.07
CA LYS A 14 25.96 -1.82 -0.72
C LYS A 14 24.71 -1.22 -1.36
N ALA A 15 24.54 0.08 -1.22
CA ALA A 15 23.48 0.84 -1.87
C ALA A 15 24.05 2.06 -2.58
N THR A 16 23.31 2.60 -3.54
CA THR A 16 23.61 3.88 -4.15
C THR A 16 22.93 5.00 -3.37
N GLU A 17 23.57 6.17 -3.29
CA GLU A 17 22.95 7.37 -2.74
C GLU A 17 21.54 7.61 -3.33
N GLY A 18 20.58 7.92 -2.46
CA GLY A 18 19.16 8.12 -2.82
C GLY A 18 18.28 6.87 -2.73
N MET A 19 18.87 5.68 -2.62
CA MET A 19 18.12 4.43 -2.42
C MET A 19 17.53 4.36 -1.01
N THR A 20 16.35 3.78 -0.88
CA THR A 20 15.68 3.49 0.40
C THR A 20 16.17 2.17 0.99
N ILE A 21 15.95 1.98 2.30
CA ILE A 21 16.26 0.70 2.97
C ILE A 21 15.50 -0.47 2.30
N LEU A 22 14.25 -0.26 1.88
CA LEU A 22 13.46 -1.30 1.22
C LEU A 22 14.08 -1.74 -0.10
N GLU A 23 14.46 -0.79 -0.95
CA GLU A 23 15.07 -1.10 -2.25
C GLU A 23 16.42 -1.80 -2.06
N ALA A 24 17.23 -1.33 -1.11
CA ALA A 24 18.50 -1.97 -0.79
C ALA A 24 18.32 -3.40 -0.25
N ALA A 25 17.31 -3.64 0.60
CA ALA A 25 16.96 -4.97 1.09
C ALA A 25 16.51 -5.91 -0.04
N GLN A 26 15.70 -5.41 -0.98
CA GLN A 26 15.23 -6.17 -2.14
C GLN A 26 16.39 -6.61 -3.04
N ASN A 27 17.38 -5.73 -3.26
CA ASN A 27 18.55 -6.04 -4.08
C ASN A 27 19.41 -7.20 -3.55
N VAL A 28 19.38 -7.43 -2.24
CA VAL A 28 20.12 -8.53 -1.59
C VAL A 28 19.22 -9.70 -1.15
N GLY A 29 17.96 -9.70 -1.58
CA GLY A 29 16.99 -10.77 -1.30
C GLY A 29 16.53 -10.82 0.17
N ILE A 30 16.60 -9.71 0.90
CA ILE A 30 16.03 -9.59 2.24
C ILE A 30 14.58 -9.12 2.11
N PHE A 31 13.66 -9.94 2.63
CA PHE A 31 12.23 -9.65 2.57
C PHE A 31 11.82 -8.66 3.68
N ILE A 32 11.17 -7.56 3.29
CA ILE A 32 10.49 -6.65 4.20
C ILE A 32 9.04 -6.50 3.72
N PRO A 33 8.02 -6.81 4.54
CA PRO A 33 6.63 -6.81 4.10
C PRO A 33 6.11 -5.41 3.78
N THR A 34 5.34 -5.29 2.71
CA THR A 34 4.70 -4.04 2.27
C THR A 34 3.29 -4.31 1.73
N LEU A 35 2.38 -3.33 1.88
CA LEU A 35 1.04 -3.37 1.30
C LEU A 35 0.72 -2.15 0.42
N CYS A 36 1.53 -1.09 0.50
CA CYS A 36 1.34 0.17 -0.24
C CYS A 36 2.53 0.55 -1.14
N HIS A 37 3.44 -0.40 -1.37
CA HIS A 37 4.63 -0.19 -2.20
C HIS A 37 4.40 -0.77 -3.59
N HIS A 38 4.91 -0.09 -4.61
CA HIS A 38 4.94 -0.57 -5.98
C HIS A 38 6.11 0.12 -6.71
N GLU A 39 6.87 -0.62 -7.52
CA GLU A 39 8.11 -0.16 -8.17
C GLU A 39 7.93 1.08 -9.08
N LYS A 40 6.75 1.25 -9.67
CA LYS A 40 6.41 2.38 -10.54
C LYS A 40 5.88 3.61 -9.80
N LEU A 41 5.81 3.57 -8.47
CA LEU A 41 5.25 4.64 -7.65
C LEU A 41 6.31 5.22 -6.73
N GLU A 42 6.19 6.50 -6.42
CA GLU A 42 7.03 7.13 -5.40
C GLU A 42 6.88 6.46 -4.02
N PRO A 43 7.83 6.62 -3.10
CA PRO A 43 7.67 6.23 -1.70
C PRO A 43 6.45 6.86 -1.01
N PHE A 44 5.59 6.05 -0.37
CA PHE A 44 4.39 6.54 0.34
C PHE A 44 4.44 6.38 1.85
N GLY A 45 4.88 5.23 2.36
CA GLY A 45 4.91 4.96 3.80
C GLY A 45 3.55 4.90 4.50
N GLY A 46 2.45 4.70 3.75
CA GLY A 46 1.09 4.73 4.31
C GLY A 46 0.74 3.52 5.18
N CYS A 47 1.05 2.30 4.73
CA CYS A 47 0.63 1.07 5.44
C CYS A 47 1.45 0.76 6.70
N ARG A 48 2.65 1.33 6.84
CA ARG A 48 3.59 1.13 7.97
C ARG A 48 4.06 -0.31 8.25
N VAL A 49 3.62 -1.31 7.48
CA VAL A 49 4.03 -2.72 7.67
C VAL A 49 5.54 -2.90 7.47
N CYS A 50 6.17 -2.08 6.64
CA CYS A 50 7.61 -2.08 6.37
C CYS A 50 8.47 -1.43 7.48
N ILE A 51 7.92 -1.28 8.70
CA ILE A 51 8.65 -0.73 9.82
C ILE A 51 9.86 -1.61 10.17
N VAL A 52 11.00 -0.98 10.40
CA VAL A 52 12.27 -1.63 10.78
C VAL A 52 12.94 -0.82 11.88
N GLU A 53 13.87 -1.44 12.59
CA GLU A 53 14.71 -0.75 13.56
C GLU A 53 16.03 -0.36 12.90
N VAL A 54 16.43 0.90 13.05
CA VAL A 54 17.70 1.42 12.57
C VAL A 54 18.49 1.91 13.78
N GLU A 55 19.72 1.44 13.89
CA GLU A 55 20.70 1.88 14.86
C GLU A 55 21.70 2.82 14.19
N VAL A 56 21.90 3.99 14.80
CA VAL A 56 22.89 4.98 14.38
C VAL A 56 23.67 5.42 15.62
N ASN A 57 24.99 5.18 15.64
CA ASN A 57 25.86 5.55 16.75
C ASN A 57 25.35 5.07 18.14
N GLY A 58 24.83 3.84 18.21
CA GLY A 58 24.27 3.24 19.43
C GLY A 58 22.85 3.70 19.80
N TRP A 59 22.24 4.60 19.04
CA TRP A 59 20.84 5.01 19.23
C TRP A 59 19.93 4.27 18.26
N THR A 60 18.89 3.62 18.79
CA THR A 60 17.90 2.92 17.97
C THR A 60 16.66 3.77 17.73
N LYS A 61 16.17 3.77 16.49
CA LYS A 61 14.91 4.39 16.09
C LYS A 61 14.12 3.46 15.18
N LEU A 62 12.79 3.60 15.21
CA LEU A 62 11.91 2.88 14.31
C LEU A 62 11.58 3.76 13.10
N VAL A 63 11.75 3.20 11.91
CA VAL A 63 11.53 3.92 10.64
C VAL A 63 10.78 3.02 9.67
N VAL A 64 10.19 3.61 8.63
CA VAL A 64 9.59 2.85 7.53
C VAL A 64 10.62 2.65 6.42
N SER A 65 10.96 1.40 6.11
CA SER A 65 12.04 1.11 5.16
C SER A 65 11.77 1.62 3.75
N CYS A 66 10.49 1.74 3.36
CA CYS A 66 10.10 2.16 2.01
C CYS A 66 10.25 3.66 1.74
N VAL A 67 10.56 4.47 2.76
CA VAL A 67 10.75 5.93 2.62
C VAL A 67 12.11 6.35 3.17
N TYR A 68 12.64 5.63 4.17
CA TYR A 68 13.88 5.99 4.82
C TYR A 68 15.07 5.79 3.87
N PRO A 69 15.84 6.84 3.54
CA PRO A 69 17.03 6.72 2.69
C PRO A 69 18.15 5.98 3.41
N VAL A 70 18.96 5.23 2.68
CA VAL A 70 20.14 4.57 3.25
C VAL A 70 21.17 5.62 3.67
N GLU A 71 21.76 5.44 4.85
CA GLU A 71 22.84 6.25 5.41
C GLU A 71 24.07 5.35 5.64
N GLU A 72 25.27 5.93 5.63
CA GLU A 72 26.50 5.19 5.91
C GLU A 72 26.55 4.70 7.37
N ASN A 73 27.08 3.49 7.56
CA ASN A 73 27.37 2.91 8.87
C ASN A 73 26.14 2.75 9.79
N ILE A 74 24.93 2.65 9.22
CA ILE A 74 23.73 2.28 9.97
C ILE A 74 23.61 0.76 10.08
N ILE A 75 22.98 0.28 11.15
CA ILE A 75 22.62 -1.13 11.30
C ILE A 75 21.10 -1.23 11.28
N VAL A 76 20.56 -1.99 10.32
CA VAL A 76 19.14 -2.22 10.16
C VAL A 76 18.78 -3.60 10.67
N ARG A 77 17.76 -3.67 11.53
CA ARG A 77 17.15 -4.92 11.97
C ARG A 77 15.72 -5.00 11.43
N THR A 78 15.49 -5.93 10.51
CA THR A 78 14.19 -6.09 9.86
C THR A 78 13.19 -6.87 10.73
N ARG A 79 13.71 -7.64 11.69
CA ARG A 79 12.96 -8.44 12.67
C ARG A 79 13.55 -8.21 14.07
N SER A 80 12.68 -7.90 15.02
CA SER A 80 12.97 -7.87 16.47
C SER A 80 11.64 -8.06 17.20
N GLU A 81 11.65 -8.43 18.47
CA GLU A 81 10.39 -8.55 19.25
C GLU A 81 9.56 -7.25 19.19
N LYS A 82 10.24 -6.10 19.16
CA LYS A 82 9.62 -4.78 19.07
C LYS A 82 9.00 -4.56 17.70
N VAL A 83 9.73 -4.84 16.62
CA VAL A 83 9.24 -4.70 15.23
C VAL A 83 8.06 -5.63 14.99
N ASP A 84 8.16 -6.89 15.39
CA ASP A 84 7.14 -7.91 15.16
C ASP A 84 5.85 -7.59 15.92
N ARG A 85 5.95 -7.09 17.17
CA ARG A 85 4.79 -6.63 17.95
C ARG A 85 4.06 -5.45 17.29
N ILE A 86 4.81 -4.52 16.69
CA ILE A 86 4.24 -3.37 15.99
C ILE A 86 3.59 -3.81 14.69
N ARG A 87 4.26 -4.63 13.89
CA ARG A 87 3.69 -5.20 12.66
C ARG A 87 2.42 -5.96 12.95
N LYS A 88 2.42 -6.83 13.98
CA LYS A 88 1.21 -7.52 14.46
C LYS A 88 0.07 -6.54 14.71
N THR A 89 0.29 -5.50 15.51
CA THR A 89 -0.77 -4.52 15.81
C THR A 89 -1.25 -3.77 14.57
N ILE A 90 -0.36 -3.41 13.66
CA ILE A 90 -0.73 -2.79 12.38
C ILE A 90 -1.60 -3.74 11.56
N ILE A 91 -1.20 -5.00 11.42
CA ILE A 91 -1.95 -6.00 10.65
C ILE A 91 -3.35 -6.19 11.25
N GLU A 92 -3.47 -6.29 12.56
CA GLU A 92 -4.76 -6.42 13.25
C GLU A 92 -5.68 -5.21 12.98
N LEU A 93 -5.13 -3.98 12.94
CA LEU A 93 -5.88 -2.79 12.55
C LEU A 93 -6.31 -2.84 11.08
N LEU A 94 -5.46 -3.28 10.17
CA LEU A 94 -5.82 -3.41 8.75
C LEU A 94 -6.87 -4.52 8.52
N MET A 95 -6.83 -5.60 9.32
CA MET A 95 -7.83 -6.67 9.31
C MET A 95 -9.17 -6.25 9.90
N ALA A 96 -9.26 -5.12 10.59
CA ALA A 96 -10.56 -4.52 10.94
C ALA A 96 -11.32 -4.10 9.69
N HIS A 97 -10.62 -3.62 8.66
CA HIS A 97 -11.20 -3.24 7.37
C HIS A 97 -11.39 -4.44 6.43
N ALA A 98 -10.35 -5.25 6.24
CA ALA A 98 -10.35 -6.30 5.20
C ALA A 98 -9.84 -7.65 5.73
N PRO A 99 -10.59 -8.32 6.63
CA PRO A 99 -10.16 -9.58 7.25
C PRO A 99 -9.99 -10.74 6.25
N ASP A 100 -10.66 -10.66 5.11
CA ASP A 100 -10.68 -11.71 4.08
C ASP A 100 -9.69 -11.43 2.93
N SER A 101 -8.87 -10.38 3.03
CA SER A 101 -7.78 -10.13 2.07
C SER A 101 -6.71 -11.22 2.22
N PRO A 102 -6.39 -12.00 1.16
CA PRO A 102 -5.38 -13.05 1.23
C PRO A 102 -4.02 -12.54 1.73
N GLN A 103 -3.59 -11.37 1.26
CA GLN A 103 -2.32 -10.75 1.66
C GLN A 103 -2.29 -10.41 3.15
N LEU A 104 -3.43 -9.97 3.72
CA LEU A 104 -3.52 -9.72 5.16
C LEU A 104 -3.58 -11.02 5.97
N GLN A 105 -4.19 -12.07 5.43
CA GLN A 105 -4.23 -13.40 6.07
C GLN A 105 -2.83 -14.01 6.15
N ASP A 106 -2.04 -13.92 5.07
CA ASP A 106 -0.66 -14.40 5.05
C ASP A 106 0.21 -13.68 6.08
N LEU A 107 0.12 -12.35 6.12
CA LEU A 107 0.81 -11.53 7.13
C LEU A 107 0.30 -11.85 8.54
N ALA A 108 -1.00 -12.05 8.72
CA ALA A 108 -1.55 -12.38 10.02
C ALA A 108 -1.03 -13.72 10.55
N GLN A 109 -0.91 -14.71 9.67
CA GLN A 109 -0.29 -15.99 9.99
C GLN A 109 1.19 -15.84 10.35
N GLU A 110 1.95 -15.05 9.58
CA GLU A 110 3.38 -14.84 9.81
C GLU A 110 3.68 -14.14 11.15
N TYR A 111 2.89 -13.12 11.49
CA TYR A 111 3.11 -12.29 12.69
C TYR A 111 2.23 -12.69 13.88
N GLY A 112 1.40 -13.73 13.75
CA GLY A 112 0.48 -14.18 14.78
C GLY A 112 -0.56 -13.13 15.17
N ALA A 113 -1.07 -12.39 14.18
CA ALA A 113 -2.10 -11.37 14.36
C ALA A 113 -3.48 -11.98 14.59
N ASP A 114 -4.22 -11.42 15.53
CA ASP A 114 -5.61 -11.79 15.78
C ASP A 114 -6.55 -10.90 14.97
N LYS A 115 -7.20 -11.48 13.97
CA LYS A 115 -8.15 -10.77 13.10
C LYS A 115 -9.30 -10.16 13.89
N ASP A 116 -9.69 -10.73 15.03
CA ASP A 116 -10.86 -10.31 15.81
C ASP A 116 -10.50 -9.40 16.99
N ARG A 117 -9.24 -8.93 17.06
CA ARG A 117 -8.76 -8.01 18.12
C ARG A 117 -9.48 -6.66 18.12
N PHE A 118 -9.87 -6.16 16.95
CA PHE A 118 -10.54 -4.86 16.78
C PHE A 118 -11.92 -5.02 16.15
N GLU A 119 -12.83 -4.11 16.46
CA GLU A 119 -14.15 -4.03 15.83
C GLU A 119 -14.01 -3.83 14.33
N LYS A 120 -14.87 -4.51 13.55
CA LYS A 120 -14.82 -4.46 12.10
C LYS A 120 -15.34 -3.13 11.59
N ASP A 121 -14.63 -2.58 10.62
CA ASP A 121 -15.06 -1.40 9.90
C ASP A 121 -16.06 -1.79 8.79
N ALA A 122 -16.91 -0.85 8.39
CA ALA A 122 -17.83 -1.05 7.28
C ALA A 122 -17.13 -0.92 5.91
N SER A 123 -15.95 -0.32 5.88
CA SER A 123 -15.12 -0.14 4.69
C SER A 123 -14.06 -1.23 4.59
N PHE A 124 -13.93 -1.79 3.39
CA PHE A 124 -12.87 -2.75 3.03
C PHE A 124 -11.60 -2.07 2.49
N CYS A 125 -11.54 -0.74 2.53
CA CYS A 125 -10.37 0.04 2.12
C CYS A 125 -9.33 0.09 3.24
N ILE A 126 -8.13 -0.42 2.98
CA ILE A 126 -7.00 -0.26 3.93
C ILE A 126 -6.19 1.02 3.69
N HIS A 127 -6.70 1.92 2.86
CA HIS A 127 -6.11 3.22 2.53
C HIS A 127 -4.64 3.16 2.05
N CYS A 128 -4.25 2.07 1.37
CA CYS A 128 -2.89 1.90 0.85
C CYS A 128 -2.55 2.89 -0.26
N GLY A 129 -3.56 3.47 -0.91
CA GLY A 129 -3.39 4.52 -1.93
C GLY A 129 -2.82 4.02 -3.26
N LEU A 130 -2.55 2.73 -3.42
CA LEU A 130 -2.01 2.18 -4.68
C LEU A 130 -2.87 2.56 -5.88
N CYS A 131 -4.19 2.51 -5.75
CA CYS A 131 -5.11 2.84 -6.82
C CYS A 131 -5.10 4.32 -7.22
N VAL A 132 -5.22 5.20 -6.22
CA VAL A 132 -5.17 6.66 -6.37
C VAL A 132 -3.84 7.07 -7.02
N ARG A 133 -2.75 6.58 -6.44
CA ARG A 133 -1.40 6.94 -6.85
C ARG A 133 -1.05 6.39 -8.22
N TYR A 134 -1.39 5.14 -8.52
CA TYR A 134 -1.13 4.58 -9.86
C TYR A 134 -1.93 5.32 -10.94
N CYS A 135 -3.18 5.70 -10.65
CA CYS A 135 -3.97 6.49 -11.59
C CYS A 135 -3.37 7.89 -11.86
N ALA A 136 -2.81 8.53 -10.83
CA ALA A 136 -2.24 9.87 -10.90
C ALA A 136 -0.78 9.91 -11.41
N GLU A 137 0.06 8.98 -10.96
CA GLU A 137 1.50 8.96 -11.19
C GLU A 137 1.89 8.19 -12.45
N VAL A 138 1.21 7.09 -12.76
CA VAL A 138 1.55 6.22 -13.90
C VAL A 138 0.61 6.44 -15.07
N VAL A 139 -0.69 6.28 -14.83
CA VAL A 139 -1.71 6.36 -15.89
C VAL A 139 -2.00 7.82 -16.29
N LYS A 140 -1.73 8.78 -15.40
CA LYS A 140 -1.94 10.23 -15.59
C LYS A 140 -3.38 10.65 -15.90
N LYS A 141 -4.37 9.85 -15.52
CA LYS A 141 -5.80 10.16 -15.76
C LYS A 141 -6.51 10.80 -14.58
N ASN A 142 -6.01 10.60 -13.36
CA ASN A 142 -6.60 11.16 -12.13
C ASN A 142 -8.10 10.86 -11.96
N ALA A 143 -8.55 9.68 -12.39
CA ALA A 143 -9.95 9.26 -12.33
C ALA A 143 -10.44 8.87 -10.92
N ILE A 144 -9.51 8.73 -9.97
CA ILE A 144 -9.78 8.29 -8.60
C ILE A 144 -8.91 9.06 -7.62
N GLY A 145 -9.48 9.45 -6.48
CA GLY A 145 -8.82 10.21 -5.42
C GLY A 145 -9.20 9.73 -4.02
N PHE A 146 -8.54 10.31 -3.01
CA PHE A 146 -9.01 10.21 -1.64
C PHE A 146 -9.99 11.34 -1.34
N VAL A 147 -11.06 11.03 -0.62
CA VAL A 147 -12.00 11.98 -0.02
C VAL A 147 -11.96 11.85 1.49
N ASP A 148 -12.45 12.86 2.19
CA ASP A 148 -12.45 12.95 3.66
C ASP A 148 -11.04 12.84 4.28
N ARG A 149 -10.98 12.52 5.57
CA ARG A 149 -9.74 12.56 6.37
C ARG A 149 -9.85 11.70 7.64
N GLY A 150 -8.70 11.33 8.18
CA GLY A 150 -8.61 10.49 9.37
C GLY A 150 -9.18 9.09 9.10
N ILE A 151 -9.97 8.59 10.04
CA ILE A 151 -10.62 7.27 9.95
C ILE A 151 -11.75 7.21 8.91
N ASN A 152 -12.28 8.36 8.48
CA ASN A 152 -13.35 8.43 7.48
C ASN A 152 -12.81 8.54 6.04
N LYS A 153 -11.49 8.49 5.86
CA LYS A 153 -10.87 8.74 4.55
C LYS A 153 -11.22 7.60 3.59
N GLU A 154 -11.86 7.90 2.47
CA GLU A 154 -12.27 6.89 1.49
C GLU A 154 -11.68 7.14 0.11
N ILE A 155 -11.69 6.12 -0.74
CA ILE A 155 -11.43 6.32 -2.17
C ILE A 155 -12.74 6.70 -2.87
N SER A 156 -12.65 7.57 -3.86
CA SER A 156 -13.80 7.95 -4.69
C SER A 156 -13.36 8.16 -6.13
N PHE A 157 -14.16 7.62 -7.05
CA PHE A 157 -13.99 7.85 -8.48
C PHE A 157 -14.62 9.20 -8.85
N ILE A 158 -13.95 9.95 -9.72
CA ILE A 158 -14.49 11.17 -10.33
C ILE A 158 -15.36 10.71 -11.50
N PRO A 159 -16.71 10.80 -11.41
CA PRO A 159 -17.58 10.13 -12.36
C PRO A 159 -17.33 10.50 -13.81
N GLU A 160 -17.12 11.78 -14.10
CA GLU A 160 -16.98 12.29 -15.47
C GLU A 160 -15.71 11.76 -16.16
N ILE A 161 -14.66 11.51 -15.38
CA ILE A 161 -13.39 10.96 -15.88
C ILE A 161 -13.49 9.43 -15.91
N ALA A 162 -13.96 8.83 -14.83
CA ALA A 162 -14.05 7.38 -14.68
C ALA A 162 -14.96 6.76 -15.76
N ALA A 163 -16.09 7.39 -16.10
CA ALA A 163 -17.01 6.94 -17.14
C ALA A 163 -16.32 6.79 -18.50
N LYS A 164 -15.43 7.72 -18.82
CA LYS A 164 -14.74 7.79 -20.12
C LYS A 164 -13.52 6.89 -20.18
N GLU A 165 -12.85 6.71 -19.05
CA GLU A 165 -11.48 6.21 -19.04
C GLU A 165 -11.32 4.83 -18.37
N CYS A 166 -12.07 4.56 -17.32
CA CYS A 166 -11.81 3.41 -16.44
C CYS A 166 -12.32 2.09 -17.02
N ASN A 167 -13.32 2.11 -17.90
CA ASN A 167 -13.88 0.90 -18.49
C ASN A 167 -12.85 0.11 -19.31
N ASP A 168 -12.02 0.82 -20.06
CA ASP A 168 -10.97 0.21 -20.88
C ASP A 168 -9.64 0.09 -20.15
N CYS A 169 -9.33 1.00 -19.21
CA CYS A 169 -8.01 1.07 -18.58
C CYS A 169 -7.79 -0.02 -17.52
N LYS A 170 -8.56 0.01 -16.41
CA LYS A 170 -8.51 -0.93 -15.28
C LYS A 170 -7.12 -1.30 -14.70
N GLU A 171 -6.04 -0.60 -15.05
CA GLU A 171 -4.66 -1.00 -14.70
C GLU A 171 -4.39 -1.01 -13.19
N CYS A 172 -5.07 -0.18 -12.41
CA CYS A 172 -4.89 -0.15 -10.96
C CYS A 172 -5.68 -1.24 -10.21
N PHE A 173 -6.56 -2.00 -10.90
CA PHE A 173 -7.43 -3.01 -10.28
C PHE A 173 -6.63 -4.15 -9.63
N PRO A 174 -5.65 -4.76 -10.31
CA PRO A 174 -4.84 -5.83 -9.71
C PRO A 174 -3.97 -5.35 -8.54
N LEU A 175 -3.78 -4.03 -8.37
CA LEU A 175 -2.97 -3.46 -7.31
C LEU A 175 -3.73 -3.35 -5.98
N CYS A 176 -5.05 -3.46 -5.98
CA CYS A 176 -5.84 -3.36 -4.76
C CYS A 176 -5.70 -4.66 -3.93
N PRO A 177 -5.09 -4.62 -2.73
CA PRO A 177 -4.87 -5.83 -1.93
C PRO A 177 -6.16 -6.39 -1.32
N THR A 178 -7.25 -5.63 -1.33
CA THR A 178 -8.53 -6.03 -0.71
C THR A 178 -9.66 -6.20 -1.71
N SER A 179 -9.40 -5.98 -3.00
CA SER A 179 -10.43 -5.94 -4.06
C SER A 179 -11.55 -4.89 -3.86
N TYR A 180 -11.42 -4.01 -2.87
CA TYR A 180 -12.40 -2.97 -2.59
C TYR A 180 -12.55 -1.97 -3.74
N LEU A 181 -11.46 -1.69 -4.46
CA LEU A 181 -11.45 -0.78 -5.60
C LEU A 181 -12.46 -1.19 -6.68
N GLN A 182 -12.55 -2.49 -6.98
CA GLN A 182 -13.45 -3.06 -7.97
C GLN A 182 -14.91 -2.85 -7.54
N ALA A 183 -15.22 -3.12 -6.26
CA ALA A 183 -16.55 -2.90 -5.70
C ALA A 183 -16.93 -1.40 -5.74
N ALA A 184 -16.01 -0.52 -5.35
CA ALA A 184 -16.20 0.92 -5.40
C ALA A 184 -16.43 1.44 -6.84
N PHE A 185 -15.72 0.86 -7.82
CA PHE A 185 -15.93 1.20 -9.23
C PHE A 185 -17.34 0.84 -9.68
N VAL A 186 -17.76 -0.43 -9.51
CA VAL A 186 -19.10 -0.90 -9.91
C VAL A 186 -20.20 -0.10 -9.23
N LEU A 187 -20.04 0.22 -7.95
CA LEU A 187 -20.98 1.09 -7.23
C LEU A 187 -21.05 2.48 -7.85
N THR A 188 -19.90 3.06 -8.20
CA THR A 188 -19.86 4.37 -8.87
C THR A 188 -20.55 4.29 -10.24
N GLU A 189 -20.33 3.23 -11.03
CA GLU A 189 -21.01 3.07 -12.31
C GLU A 189 -22.53 3.04 -12.12
N ALA A 190 -23.02 2.25 -11.17
CA ALA A 190 -24.44 2.11 -10.91
C ALA A 190 -25.12 3.41 -10.44
N LEU A 191 -24.41 4.26 -9.70
CA LEU A 191 -24.96 5.50 -9.14
C LEU A 191 -24.79 6.71 -10.05
N ALA A 192 -23.69 6.77 -10.81
CA ALA A 192 -23.26 7.99 -11.49
C ALA A 192 -23.13 7.85 -13.01
N PHE A 193 -23.09 6.63 -13.57
CA PHE A 193 -23.14 6.41 -15.01
C PHE A 193 -24.58 6.02 -15.36
N PRO A 194 -25.45 6.95 -15.78
CA PRO A 194 -26.72 6.53 -16.31
C PRO A 194 -26.43 5.57 -17.48
N PRO A 195 -27.13 4.42 -17.58
CA PRO A 195 -27.04 3.63 -18.80
C PRO A 195 -27.34 4.57 -19.97
N PRO A 196 -26.66 4.45 -21.12
CA PRO A 196 -27.10 5.16 -22.31
C PRO A 196 -28.60 4.86 -22.43
N SER A 197 -29.42 5.91 -22.47
CA SER A 197 -30.86 5.79 -22.67
C SER A 197 -31.04 4.75 -23.75
N SER A 198 -31.69 3.62 -23.44
CA SER A 198 -32.04 2.62 -24.42
C SER A 198 -32.66 3.38 -25.58
N GLU A 199 -31.95 3.52 -26.69
CA GLU A 199 -32.56 4.00 -27.92
C GLU A 199 -33.77 3.09 -28.11
N PRO A 200 -34.98 3.64 -28.33
CA PRO A 200 -36.12 2.80 -28.62
C PRO A 200 -35.72 1.94 -29.81
N VAL A 201 -35.69 0.63 -29.60
CA VAL A 201 -35.60 -0.34 -30.68
C VAL A 201 -36.71 0.06 -31.64
N SER A 202 -36.33 0.58 -32.80
CA SER A 202 -37.28 0.90 -33.86
C SER A 202 -37.91 -0.41 -34.28
N GLU A 203 -39.14 -0.65 -33.79
CA GLU A 203 -40.04 -1.61 -34.39
C GLU A 203 -40.42 -1.09 -35.79
N GLU A 204 -40.15 -1.95 -36.78
CA GLU A 204 -40.58 -1.91 -38.19
C GLU A 204 -39.84 -0.99 -39.19
#